data_AF-A0A7J4PPH2-F1
#
_entry.id   AF-A0A7J4PPH2-F1
#
_cell.length_a   1.000
_cell.length_b   1.000
_cell.length_c   1.000
_cell.angle_alpha   90.00
_cell.angle_beta   90.00
_cell.angle_gamma   90.00
#
_symmetry.space_group_name_H-M   'P 1'
#
loop_
_entity.id
_entity.type
_entity.pdbx_description
1 polymer ?
#
loop_
_entity_poly.entity_id
_entity_poly.type
_entity_poly.pdbx_seq_one_letter_code
_entity_poly.pdbx_strand_id
1 'polypeptide(L)'
;MAEEVKKSKSWNLDELLAMTRDDSQITVGREWRENPTRFKLKETKYFLDQVCHAYTEYIRKTTDENRDVLLFNLSAFLAAGRSITANYMQSQYDDEWYREQHFEFNQELRFLTEIRNDFVHKKPQTIIANRGLESSVTARVVYADGDPRKKTAPPLPETKPSEPIVSQPVTYEVVIRPDDKLKKKLGLEDEYNILDFCNRQYKMYEKLVKECEKRFASSHKV
;
A
#
# COMPACT_ATOMS: atom_id res chain seq x y z
N MET A 1 -23.58 29.98 -44.27
CA MET A 1 -23.51 28.56 -43.87
C MET A 1 -23.36 28.53 -42.35
N ALA A 2 -24.37 28.08 -41.63
CA ALA A 2 -24.33 27.96 -40.17
C ALA A 2 -24.11 26.49 -39.82
N GLU A 3 -23.06 26.20 -39.04
CA GLU A 3 -22.78 24.86 -38.52
C GLU A 3 -23.81 24.50 -37.45
N GLU A 4 -24.54 23.40 -37.66
CA GLU A 4 -25.39 22.81 -36.63
C GLU A 4 -24.52 22.22 -35.52
N VAL A 5 -24.53 22.87 -34.36
CA VAL A 5 -23.96 22.34 -33.12
C VAL A 5 -24.76 21.09 -32.75
N LYS A 6 -24.17 19.90 -32.99
CA LYS A 6 -24.70 18.62 -32.50
C LYS A 6 -24.84 18.70 -30.98
N LYS A 7 -26.08 18.83 -30.49
CA LYS A 7 -26.39 18.69 -29.06
C LYS A 7 -25.91 17.31 -28.60
N SER A 8 -25.02 17.31 -27.61
CA SER A 8 -24.57 16.10 -26.93
C SER A 8 -25.78 15.42 -26.28
N LYS A 9 -26.00 14.16 -26.65
CA LYS A 9 -27.08 13.33 -26.10
C LYS A 9 -26.77 13.06 -24.62
N SER A 10 -27.60 13.58 -23.72
CA SER A 10 -27.57 13.20 -22.30
C SER A 10 -28.30 11.87 -22.14
N TRP A 11 -27.62 10.87 -21.60
CA TRP A 11 -28.21 9.58 -21.29
C TRP A 11 -28.68 9.59 -19.83
N ASN A 12 -29.86 9.01 -19.57
CA ASN A 12 -30.28 8.78 -18.19
C ASN A 12 -29.68 7.45 -17.66
N LEU A 13 -29.70 7.27 -16.34
CA LEU A 13 -29.08 6.12 -15.69
C LEU A 13 -29.70 4.79 -16.14
N ASP A 14 -31.00 4.78 -16.44
CA ASP A 14 -31.71 3.57 -16.87
C ASP A 14 -31.32 3.15 -18.30
N GLU A 15 -31.06 4.11 -19.18
CA GLU A 15 -30.56 3.85 -20.54
C GLU A 15 -29.12 3.30 -20.51
N LEU A 16 -28.26 3.81 -19.62
CA LEU A 16 -26.91 3.29 -19.43
C LEU A 16 -26.92 1.85 -18.93
N LEU A 17 -27.81 1.53 -17.97
CA LEU A 17 -27.96 0.19 -17.42
C LEU A 17 -28.53 -0.81 -18.45
N ALA A 18 -29.38 -0.34 -19.37
CA ALA A 18 -29.91 -1.17 -20.46
C ALA A 18 -28.85 -1.51 -21.51
N MET A 19 -27.86 -0.62 -21.73
CA MET A 19 -26.77 -0.82 -22.69
C MET A 19 -25.69 -1.78 -22.18
N THR A 20 -25.58 -1.98 -20.85
CA THR A 20 -24.60 -2.87 -20.22
C THR A 20 -25.14 -4.27 -19.93
N ARG A 21 -26.22 -4.72 -20.59
CA ARG A 21 -26.72 -6.10 -20.50
C ARG A 21 -25.79 -7.09 -21.19
N ASP A 22 -24.62 -7.25 -20.61
CA ASP A 22 -23.83 -8.46 -20.61
C ASP A 22 -24.09 -9.11 -19.24
N ASP A 23 -24.82 -10.23 -19.22
CA ASP A 23 -25.28 -10.90 -17.99
C ASP A 23 -24.11 -11.34 -17.08
N SER A 24 -22.87 -11.30 -17.59
CA SER A 24 -21.64 -11.52 -16.83
C SER A 24 -21.24 -10.35 -15.91
N GLN A 25 -21.74 -9.13 -16.13
CA GLN A 25 -21.45 -7.94 -15.30
C GLN A 25 -22.52 -7.66 -14.23
N ILE A 26 -23.69 -8.30 -14.33
CA ILE A 26 -24.83 -8.08 -13.42
C ILE A 26 -24.54 -8.58 -11.99
N THR A 27 -23.64 -9.55 -11.85
CA THR A 27 -23.22 -10.10 -10.53
C THR A 27 -22.41 -9.09 -9.72
N VAL A 28 -21.53 -8.30 -10.35
CA VAL A 28 -20.76 -7.23 -9.67
C VAL A 28 -21.70 -6.12 -9.16
N GLY A 29 -22.77 -5.84 -9.91
CA GLY A 29 -23.79 -4.85 -9.56
C GLY A 29 -24.79 -5.28 -8.48
N ARG A 30 -24.83 -6.56 -8.07
CA ARG A 30 -25.68 -7.00 -6.94
C ARG A 30 -24.90 -7.20 -5.65
N GLU A 31 -23.63 -7.60 -5.74
CA GLU A 31 -22.82 -7.91 -4.56
C GLU A 31 -22.66 -6.70 -3.61
N TRP A 32 -22.57 -5.48 -4.15
CA TRP A 32 -22.51 -4.27 -3.33
C TRP A 32 -23.80 -3.98 -2.55
N ARG A 33 -24.96 -4.49 -3.02
CA ARG A 33 -26.24 -4.36 -2.30
C ARG A 33 -26.46 -5.50 -1.32
N GLU A 34 -26.08 -6.72 -1.69
CA GLU A 34 -26.32 -7.93 -0.91
C GLU A 34 -25.32 -8.10 0.24
N ASN A 35 -24.04 -7.78 0.00
CA ASN A 35 -22.99 -7.80 1.02
C ASN A 35 -21.96 -6.67 0.77
N PRO A 36 -22.34 -5.40 1.01
CA PRO A 36 -21.46 -4.25 0.83
C PRO A 36 -20.14 -4.34 1.60
N THR A 37 -20.15 -4.90 2.81
CA THR A 37 -18.92 -5.16 3.58
C THR A 37 -17.95 -6.07 2.83
N ARG A 38 -18.42 -7.17 2.23
CA ARG A 38 -17.58 -8.09 1.44
C ARG A 38 -17.10 -7.45 0.15
N PHE A 39 -17.96 -6.69 -0.53
CA PHE A 39 -17.60 -5.92 -1.70
C PHE A 39 -16.46 -4.93 -1.38
N LYS A 40 -16.56 -4.20 -0.26
CA LYS A 40 -15.50 -3.28 0.17
C LYS A 40 -14.22 -3.98 0.60
N LEU A 41 -14.31 -5.20 1.13
CA LEU A 41 -13.11 -6.01 1.39
C LEU A 41 -12.39 -6.38 0.08
N LYS A 42 -13.12 -6.70 -1.00
CA LYS A 42 -12.54 -6.94 -2.33
C LYS A 42 -11.93 -5.67 -2.91
N GLU A 43 -12.60 -4.53 -2.80
CA GLU A 43 -12.05 -3.24 -3.24
C GLU A 43 -10.76 -2.88 -2.48
N THR A 44 -10.76 -3.11 -1.16
CA THR A 44 -9.56 -2.91 -0.33
C THR A 44 -8.42 -3.84 -0.75
N LYS A 45 -8.73 -5.10 -1.09
CA LYS A 45 -7.73 -6.05 -1.63
C LYS A 45 -7.16 -5.58 -2.96
N TYR A 46 -8.02 -5.09 -3.86
CA TYR A 46 -7.59 -4.55 -5.14
C TYR A 46 -6.58 -3.41 -4.96
N PHE A 47 -6.87 -2.45 -4.08
CA PHE A 47 -5.93 -1.35 -3.82
C PHE A 47 -4.66 -1.80 -3.09
N LEU A 48 -4.72 -2.82 -2.24
CA LEU A 48 -3.52 -3.42 -1.66
C LEU A 48 -2.59 -3.96 -2.76
N ASP A 49 -3.14 -4.67 -3.75
CA ASP A 49 -2.36 -5.22 -4.85
C ASP A 49 -1.74 -4.10 -5.72
N GLN A 50 -2.46 -2.98 -5.91
CA GLN A 50 -1.94 -1.77 -6.57
C GLN A 50 -0.82 -1.11 -5.76
N VAL A 51 -0.94 -1.04 -4.43
CA VAL A 51 0.12 -0.54 -3.54
C VAL A 51 1.37 -1.39 -3.66
N CYS A 52 1.23 -2.72 -3.65
CA CYS A 52 2.34 -3.65 -3.85
C CYS A 52 3.07 -3.38 -5.17
N HIS A 53 2.33 -3.25 -6.27
CA HIS A 53 2.92 -2.96 -7.58
C HIS A 53 3.64 -1.60 -7.62
N ALA A 54 2.97 -0.54 -7.15
CA ALA A 54 3.54 0.80 -7.11
C ALA A 54 4.78 0.90 -6.21
N TYR A 55 4.79 0.15 -5.10
CA TYR A 55 5.94 0.06 -4.20
C TYR A 55 7.15 -0.56 -4.91
N THR A 56 6.96 -1.68 -5.63
CA THR A 56 8.04 -2.32 -6.40
C THR A 56 8.61 -1.37 -7.46
N GLU A 57 7.76 -0.66 -8.19
CA GLU A 57 8.21 0.32 -9.20
C GLU A 57 8.96 1.50 -8.58
N TYR A 58 8.52 2.00 -7.42
CA TYR A 58 9.21 3.10 -6.72
C TYR A 58 10.57 2.67 -6.15
N ILE A 59 10.67 1.46 -5.60
CA ILE A 59 11.95 0.86 -5.19
C ILE A 59 12.90 0.75 -6.38
N ARG A 60 12.41 0.25 -7.52
CA ARG A 60 13.22 0.06 -8.73
C ARG A 60 13.69 1.39 -9.32
N LYS A 61 12.83 2.42 -9.24
CA LYS A 61 13.10 3.73 -9.82
C LYS A 61 12.49 4.83 -8.96
N THR A 62 13.33 5.44 -8.12
CA THR A 62 12.95 6.48 -7.16
C THR A 62 12.77 7.83 -7.86
N THR A 63 11.64 7.97 -8.56
CA THR A 63 11.19 9.21 -9.22
C THR A 63 9.99 9.80 -8.50
N ASP A 64 9.76 11.10 -8.67
CA ASP A 64 8.61 11.78 -8.07
C ASP A 64 7.29 11.24 -8.64
N GLU A 65 7.25 10.88 -9.93
CA GLU A 65 6.06 10.28 -10.54
C GLU A 65 5.72 8.91 -9.90
N ASN A 66 6.71 8.05 -9.71
CA ASN A 66 6.51 6.75 -9.06
C ASN A 66 6.12 6.91 -7.59
N ARG A 67 6.67 7.93 -6.91
CA ARG A 67 6.30 8.28 -5.54
C ARG A 67 4.82 8.70 -5.47
N ASP A 68 4.36 9.52 -6.40
CA ASP A 68 2.99 10.01 -6.44
C ASP A 68 1.99 8.90 -6.76
N VAL A 69 2.34 7.96 -7.64
CA VAL A 69 1.53 6.76 -7.90
C VAL A 69 1.41 5.89 -6.64
N LEU A 70 2.51 5.70 -5.90
CA LEU A 70 2.48 4.97 -4.62
C LEU A 70 1.59 5.69 -3.59
N LEU A 71 1.74 7.01 -3.45
CA LEU A 71 0.92 7.81 -2.53
C LEU A 71 -0.57 7.75 -2.88
N PHE A 72 -0.91 7.83 -4.17
CA PHE A 72 -2.29 7.73 -4.63
C PHE A 72 -2.91 6.37 -4.28
N ASN A 73 -2.23 5.27 -4.63
CA ASN A 73 -2.71 3.91 -4.36
C ASN A 73 -2.81 3.64 -2.85
N LEU A 74 -1.86 4.16 -2.06
CA LEU A 74 -1.92 4.08 -0.61
C LEU A 74 -3.16 4.80 -0.08
N SER A 75 -3.40 6.04 -0.51
CA SER A 75 -4.58 6.82 -0.11
C SER A 75 -5.89 6.10 -0.46
N ALA A 76 -5.96 5.49 -1.65
CA ALA A 76 -7.12 4.70 -2.08
C ALA A 76 -7.32 3.44 -1.22
N PHE A 77 -6.25 2.71 -0.91
CA PHE A 77 -6.29 1.56 0.01
C PHE A 77 -6.81 1.97 1.39
N LEU A 78 -6.30 3.06 1.96
CA LEU A 78 -6.74 3.57 3.26
C LEU A 78 -8.21 4.00 3.25
N ALA A 79 -8.67 4.64 2.17
CA ALA A 79 -10.06 5.05 2.01
C ALA A 79 -11.00 3.84 1.91
N ALA A 80 -10.64 2.83 1.11
CA ALA A 80 -11.41 1.60 0.97
C ALA A 80 -11.51 0.85 2.30
N GLY A 81 -10.39 0.66 3.00
CA GLY A 81 -10.33 -0.02 4.30
C GLY A 81 -11.17 0.68 5.37
N ARG A 82 -11.11 2.01 5.46
CA ARG A 82 -11.96 2.78 6.38
C ARG A 82 -13.44 2.62 6.05
N SER A 83 -13.82 2.55 4.78
CA SER A 83 -15.23 2.42 4.42
C SER A 83 -15.85 1.14 5.00
N ILE A 84 -15.06 0.07 5.11
CA ILE A 84 -15.47 -1.17 5.79
C ILE A 84 -15.85 -0.87 7.23
N THR A 85 -14.96 -0.22 7.99
CA THR A 85 -15.11 -0.01 9.44
C THR A 85 -16.07 1.13 9.80
N ALA A 86 -15.99 2.26 9.11
CA ALA A 86 -16.71 3.47 9.46
C ALA A 86 -18.11 3.58 8.84
N ASN A 87 -18.40 2.88 7.75
CA ASN A 87 -19.68 3.03 7.05
C ASN A 87 -20.44 1.71 7.00
N TYR A 88 -19.84 0.68 6.42
CA TYR A 88 -20.60 -0.52 6.10
C TYR A 88 -20.80 -1.40 7.32
N MET A 89 -19.79 -1.62 8.16
CA MET A 89 -19.96 -2.44 9.35
C MET A 89 -20.94 -1.84 10.35
N GLN A 90 -20.87 -0.52 10.57
CA GLN A 90 -21.83 0.19 11.43
C GLN A 90 -23.26 0.13 10.88
N SER A 91 -23.43 0.16 9.56
CA SER A 91 -24.76 0.14 8.94
C SER A 91 -25.35 -1.27 8.81
N GLN A 92 -24.52 -2.31 8.71
CA GLN A 92 -24.94 -3.69 8.43
C GLN A 92 -24.96 -4.58 9.67
N TYR A 93 -24.16 -4.26 10.68
CA TYR A 93 -24.00 -5.07 11.88
C TYR A 93 -24.29 -4.21 13.11
N ASP A 94 -24.62 -4.88 14.22
CA ASP A 94 -24.93 -4.22 15.49
C ASP A 94 -23.77 -3.32 15.94
N ASP A 95 -24.05 -2.01 15.98
CA ASP A 95 -23.11 -0.92 16.23
C ASP A 95 -22.51 -0.99 17.65
N GLU A 96 -23.24 -1.57 18.61
CA GLU A 96 -22.79 -1.68 20.00
C GLU A 96 -21.66 -2.71 20.13
N TRP A 97 -21.87 -3.93 19.60
CA TRP A 97 -20.84 -4.97 19.58
C TRP A 97 -19.60 -4.55 18.78
N TYR A 98 -19.82 -3.85 17.66
CA TYR A 98 -18.74 -3.38 16.79
C TYR A 98 -17.84 -2.33 17.49
N ARG A 99 -18.44 -1.34 18.17
CA ARG A 99 -17.70 -0.29 18.88
C ARG A 99 -16.89 -0.84 20.04
N GLU A 100 -17.46 -1.76 20.81
CA GLU A 100 -16.79 -2.38 21.96
C GLU A 100 -15.53 -3.16 21.58
N GLN A 101 -15.55 -3.83 20.42
CA GLN A 101 -14.45 -4.72 20.04
C GLN A 101 -13.31 -4.03 19.29
N HIS A 102 -13.56 -2.95 18.52
CA HIS A 102 -12.59 -2.59 17.46
C HIS A 102 -12.27 -1.11 17.25
N PHE A 103 -13.13 -0.15 17.61
CA PHE A 103 -12.87 1.27 17.25
C PHE A 103 -12.15 2.07 18.35
N GLU A 104 -12.42 1.78 19.63
CA GLU A 104 -11.83 2.53 20.74
C GLU A 104 -10.43 2.03 21.13
N PHE A 105 -10.13 0.76 20.86
CA PHE A 105 -8.94 0.09 21.39
C PHE A 105 -7.84 -0.20 20.35
N ASN A 106 -8.12 -0.05 19.06
CA ASN A 106 -7.12 -0.33 18.03
C ASN A 106 -6.36 0.95 17.63
N GLN A 107 -5.16 1.11 18.20
CA GLN A 107 -4.29 2.26 17.97
C GLN A 107 -3.86 2.41 16.50
N GLU A 108 -3.68 1.30 15.77
CA GLU A 108 -3.33 1.33 14.34
C GLU A 108 -4.51 1.83 13.47
N LEU A 109 -5.76 1.46 13.79
CA LEU A 109 -6.95 2.01 13.11
C LEU A 109 -7.15 3.51 13.35
N ARG A 110 -6.82 3.97 14.56
CA ARG A 110 -6.82 5.40 14.89
C ARG A 110 -5.72 6.14 14.13
N PHE A 111 -4.52 5.56 14.08
CA PHE A 111 -3.42 6.10 13.29
C PHE A 111 -3.77 6.20 11.81
N LEU A 112 -4.41 5.18 11.23
CA LEU A 112 -4.93 5.21 9.86
C LEU A 112 -5.90 6.35 9.58
N THR A 113 -6.80 6.60 10.52
CA THR A 113 -7.76 7.71 10.42
C THR A 113 -7.05 9.06 10.41
N GLU A 114 -6.04 9.23 11.27
CA GLU A 114 -5.26 10.46 11.36
C GLU A 114 -4.34 10.65 10.15
N ILE A 115 -3.66 9.59 9.69
CA ILE A 115 -2.87 9.59 8.44
C ILE A 115 -3.72 10.09 7.28
N ARG A 116 -4.94 9.55 7.12
CA ARG A 116 -5.85 9.99 6.06
C ARG A 116 -6.24 11.45 6.23
N ASN A 117 -6.62 11.87 7.44
CA ASN A 117 -6.98 13.28 7.69
C ASN A 117 -5.82 14.21 7.30
N ASP A 118 -4.58 13.81 7.57
CA ASP A 118 -3.40 14.56 7.15
C ASP A 118 -3.25 14.56 5.62
N PHE A 119 -3.41 13.39 4.97
CA PHE A 119 -3.37 13.24 3.51
C PHE A 119 -4.43 14.09 2.78
N VAL A 120 -5.64 14.18 3.32
CA VAL A 120 -6.78 14.86 2.69
C VAL A 120 -6.81 16.35 3.02
N HIS A 121 -6.43 16.75 4.24
CA HIS A 121 -6.69 18.11 4.73
C HIS A 121 -5.45 18.94 5.07
N LYS A 122 -4.25 18.35 5.16
CA LYS A 122 -3.04 19.08 5.55
C LYS A 122 -1.97 19.02 4.47
N LYS A 123 -1.26 17.89 4.36
CA LYS A 123 -0.20 17.59 3.40
C LYS A 123 -0.04 16.06 3.30
N PRO A 124 0.32 15.51 2.13
CA PRO A 124 0.63 14.08 2.02
C PRO A 124 1.67 13.67 3.04
N GLN A 125 1.53 12.49 3.65
CA GLN A 125 2.53 12.03 4.61
C GLN A 125 3.90 11.89 3.97
N THR A 126 4.93 12.21 4.75
CA THR A 126 6.32 12.07 4.33
C THR A 126 6.68 10.60 4.27
N ILE A 127 6.54 10.01 3.08
CA ILE A 127 7.13 8.72 2.77
C ILE A 127 8.64 8.89 2.61
N ILE A 128 9.41 8.05 3.29
CA ILE A 128 10.87 8.04 3.26
C ILE A 128 11.36 6.77 2.57
N ALA A 129 12.25 6.95 1.60
CA ALA A 129 12.93 5.86 0.92
C ALA A 129 14.27 5.59 1.63
N ASN A 130 14.37 4.47 2.34
CA ASN A 130 15.62 4.03 2.95
C ASN A 130 16.55 3.52 1.84
N ARG A 131 17.75 4.09 1.76
CA ARG A 131 18.74 3.82 0.70
C ARG A 131 19.97 3.13 1.29
N GLY A 132 20.39 2.05 0.66
CA GLY A 132 21.59 1.30 1.00
C GLY A 132 22.68 1.50 -0.04
N LEU A 133 23.94 1.50 0.41
CA LEU A 133 25.11 1.46 -0.47
C LEU A 133 25.81 0.13 -0.26
N GLU A 134 25.79 -0.76 -1.25
CA GLU A 134 26.65 -1.93 -1.22
C GLU A 134 28.08 -1.52 -1.57
N SER A 135 29.04 -1.86 -0.71
CA SER A 135 30.46 -1.63 -0.98
C SER A 135 31.19 -2.96 -0.86
N SER A 136 31.99 -3.28 -1.88
CA SER A 136 32.87 -4.45 -1.87
C SER A 136 34.31 -3.99 -1.71
N VAL A 137 34.98 -4.43 -0.66
CA VAL A 137 36.42 -4.17 -0.46
C VAL A 137 37.20 -5.39 -0.90
N THR A 138 38.07 -5.23 -1.90
CA THR A 138 39.01 -6.27 -2.32
C THR A 138 40.40 -5.95 -1.76
N ALA A 139 40.91 -6.82 -0.88
CA ALA A 139 42.27 -6.72 -0.38
C ALA A 139 43.19 -7.68 -1.15
N ARG A 140 44.39 -7.21 -1.52
CA ARG A 140 45.44 -8.04 -2.11
C ARG A 140 46.69 -7.99 -1.24
N VAL A 141 47.26 -9.16 -0.97
CA VAL A 141 48.59 -9.26 -0.36
C VAL A 141 49.64 -9.12 -1.47
N VAL A 142 50.52 -8.13 -1.31
CA VAL A 142 51.63 -7.89 -2.24
C VAL A 142 52.93 -8.05 -1.47
N TYR A 143 53.82 -8.92 -1.94
CA TYR A 143 55.14 -9.08 -1.35
C TYR A 143 56.07 -7.94 -1.77
N ALA A 144 56.84 -7.41 -0.83
CA ALA A 144 57.85 -6.39 -1.08
C ALA A 144 58.96 -6.89 -2.02
N ASP A 145 59.62 -5.97 -2.71
CA ASP A 145 60.77 -6.31 -3.54
C ASP A 145 61.90 -6.89 -2.68
N GLY A 146 62.34 -8.10 -3.03
CA GLY A 146 63.33 -8.87 -2.27
C GLY A 146 62.78 -9.94 -1.34
N ASP A 147 61.46 -10.06 -1.14
CA ASP A 147 60.91 -11.15 -0.30
C ASP A 147 61.15 -12.53 -0.97
N PRO A 148 61.79 -13.48 -0.28
CA PRO A 148 62.10 -14.79 -0.84
C PRO A 148 60.86 -15.59 -1.28
N ARG A 149 59.69 -15.32 -0.69
CA ARG A 149 58.40 -15.95 -1.05
C ARG A 149 57.84 -15.48 -2.40
N LYS A 150 58.33 -14.35 -2.92
CA LYS A 150 57.97 -13.85 -4.26
C LYS A 150 58.44 -14.78 -5.39
N LYS A 151 59.48 -15.59 -5.14
CA LYS A 151 60.10 -16.51 -6.13
C LYS A 151 59.50 -17.91 -6.16
N THR A 152 58.78 -18.30 -5.10
CA THR A 152 58.18 -19.65 -4.94
C THR A 152 56.66 -19.64 -5.00
N ALA A 153 56.03 -18.47 -4.92
CA ALA A 153 54.60 -18.34 -5.12
C ALA A 153 54.23 -18.50 -6.61
N PRO A 154 53.14 -19.22 -6.95
CA PRO A 154 52.57 -19.21 -8.30
C PRO A 154 52.34 -17.77 -8.76
N PRO A 155 52.52 -17.43 -10.06
CA PRO A 155 52.17 -16.11 -10.55
C PRO A 155 50.71 -15.83 -10.19
N LEU A 156 50.48 -14.82 -9.35
CA LEU A 156 49.14 -14.36 -9.06
C LEU A 156 48.49 -13.98 -10.40
N PRO A 157 47.26 -14.43 -10.70
CA PRO A 157 46.58 -14.04 -11.93
C PRO A 157 46.59 -12.51 -12.04
N GLU A 158 46.82 -11.99 -13.25
CA GLU A 158 46.71 -10.56 -13.53
C GLU A 158 45.25 -10.12 -13.43
N THR A 159 44.72 -10.04 -12.22
CA THR A 159 43.50 -9.29 -11.96
C THR A 159 43.87 -7.82 -12.02
N LYS A 160 43.50 -7.17 -13.12
CA LYS A 160 43.46 -5.70 -13.22
C LYS A 160 42.77 -5.17 -11.96
N PRO A 161 43.24 -4.06 -11.35
CA PRO A 161 42.47 -3.40 -10.30
C PRO A 161 41.06 -3.17 -10.88
N SER A 162 40.07 -3.78 -10.26
CA SER A 162 38.67 -3.55 -10.61
C SER A 162 38.46 -2.04 -10.51
N GLU A 163 37.95 -1.44 -11.59
CA GLU A 163 37.50 -0.06 -11.51
C GLU A 163 36.58 0.06 -10.29
N PRO A 164 36.68 1.14 -9.49
CA PRO A 164 35.78 1.33 -8.38
C PRO A 164 34.35 1.25 -8.91
N ILE A 165 33.62 0.21 -8.53
CA ILE A 165 32.20 0.11 -8.84
C ILE A 165 31.59 1.28 -8.08
N VAL A 166 31.17 2.31 -8.81
CA VAL A 166 30.35 3.39 -8.24
C VAL A 166 29.02 2.73 -7.92
N SER A 167 28.91 2.19 -6.71
CA SER A 167 27.65 1.66 -6.22
C SER A 167 26.67 2.83 -6.15
N GLN A 168 25.60 2.75 -6.93
CA GLN A 168 24.52 3.72 -6.81
C GLN A 168 23.70 3.33 -5.58
N PRO A 169 23.30 4.29 -4.73
CA PRO A 169 22.43 3.99 -3.61
C PRO A 169 21.10 3.41 -4.11
N VAL A 170 20.79 2.20 -3.66
CA VAL A 170 19.54 1.49 -4.02
C VAL A 170 18.54 1.71 -2.90
N THR A 171 17.32 2.13 -3.24
CA THR A 171 16.23 2.11 -2.27
C THR A 171 15.85 0.67 -2.00
N TYR A 172 15.91 0.24 -0.74
CA TYR A 172 15.53 -1.13 -0.35
C TYR A 172 14.19 -1.17 0.40
N GLU A 173 13.74 -0.03 0.92
CA GLU A 173 12.54 0.05 1.74
C GLU A 173 11.89 1.42 1.67
N VAL A 174 10.57 1.43 1.84
CA VAL A 174 9.76 2.64 1.90
C VAL A 174 8.91 2.62 3.18
N VAL A 175 9.10 3.64 4.02
CA VAL A 175 8.48 3.73 5.35
C VAL A 175 7.57 4.97 5.51
N ILE A 176 6.62 4.86 6.43
CA ILE A 176 5.81 5.95 6.97
C ILE A 176 6.35 6.29 8.36
N ARG A 177 6.64 7.57 8.59
CA ARG A 177 6.97 8.09 9.93
C ARG A 177 5.78 8.89 10.48
N PRO A 178 5.11 8.44 11.55
CA PRO A 178 4.12 9.25 12.24
C PRO A 178 4.75 10.56 12.75
N ASP A 179 3.98 11.65 12.77
CA ASP A 179 4.36 12.87 13.49
C ASP A 179 4.54 12.55 14.99
N ASP A 180 5.57 13.12 15.64
CA ASP A 180 5.84 13.00 17.08
C ASP A 180 4.62 13.25 17.95
N LYS A 181 3.74 14.18 17.55
CA LYS A 181 2.47 14.44 18.24
C LYS A 181 1.52 13.25 18.18
N LEU A 182 1.38 12.63 17.01
CA LEU A 182 0.53 11.45 16.81
C LEU A 182 1.13 10.24 17.52
N LYS A 183 2.44 10.06 17.42
CA LYS A 183 3.20 9.01 18.10
C LYS A 183 2.96 9.05 19.61
N LYS A 184 3.11 10.22 20.25
CA LYS A 184 2.90 10.39 21.69
C LYS A 184 1.44 10.22 22.11
N LYS A 185 0.48 10.63 21.26
CA LYS A 185 -0.97 10.54 21.54
C LYS A 185 -1.49 9.10 21.43
N LEU A 186 -0.96 8.32 20.49
CA LEU A 186 -1.50 7.01 20.13
C LEU A 186 -0.57 5.84 20.49
N GLY A 187 0.64 6.09 21.01
CA GLY A 187 1.59 5.04 21.39
C GLY A 187 2.19 4.30 20.20
N LEU A 188 2.43 5.00 19.09
CA LEU A 188 2.83 4.40 17.81
C LEU A 188 4.33 4.11 17.76
N GLU A 189 4.71 3.19 16.89
CA GLU A 189 6.10 2.90 16.53
C GLU A 189 6.71 4.07 15.73
N ASP A 190 8.03 4.09 15.66
CA ASP A 190 8.81 5.16 15.03
C ASP A 190 8.66 5.14 13.51
N GLU A 191 8.61 3.96 12.93
CA GLU A 191 8.55 3.75 11.48
C GLU A 191 7.69 2.55 11.15
N TYR A 192 6.92 2.68 10.08
CA TYR A 192 6.11 1.59 9.54
C TYR A 192 6.51 1.33 8.10
N ASN A 193 7.01 0.12 7.81
CA ASN A 193 7.14 -0.33 6.43
C ASN A 193 5.75 -0.32 5.77
N ILE A 194 5.63 0.33 4.61
CA ILE A 194 4.34 0.53 3.94
C ILE A 194 3.65 -0.79 3.63
N LEU A 195 4.38 -1.78 3.09
CA LEU A 195 3.79 -3.04 2.70
C LEU A 195 3.38 -3.86 3.92
N ASP A 196 4.24 -3.94 4.94
CA ASP A 196 3.92 -4.68 6.15
C ASP A 196 2.70 -4.07 6.84
N PHE A 197 2.67 -2.75 6.93
CA PHE A 197 1.53 -2.01 7.45
C PHE A 197 0.26 -2.34 6.68
N CYS A 198 0.22 -2.14 5.36
CA CYS A 198 -0.97 -2.39 4.55
C CYS A 198 -1.44 -3.86 4.64
N ASN A 199 -0.51 -4.81 4.65
CA ASN A 199 -0.83 -6.23 4.82
C ASN A 199 -1.43 -6.56 6.19
N ARG A 200 -0.89 -5.99 7.28
CA ARG A 200 -1.46 -6.14 8.63
C ARG A 200 -2.88 -5.57 8.69
N GLN A 201 -3.10 -4.38 8.14
CA GLN A 201 -4.41 -3.75 8.10
C GLN A 201 -5.42 -4.58 7.29
N TYR A 202 -5.03 -5.07 6.11
CA TYR A 202 -5.90 -5.92 5.31
C TYR A 202 -6.28 -7.22 6.02
N LYS A 203 -5.32 -7.92 6.66
CA LYS A 203 -5.60 -9.14 7.44
C LYS A 203 -6.58 -8.89 8.58
N MET A 204 -6.45 -7.74 9.24
CA MET A 204 -7.38 -7.33 10.28
C MET A 204 -8.78 -7.09 9.72
N TYR A 205 -8.92 -6.35 8.61
CA TYR A 205 -10.22 -6.18 7.94
C TYR A 205 -10.82 -7.52 7.53
N GLU A 206 -10.02 -8.41 6.94
CA GLU A 206 -10.49 -9.73 6.52
C GLU A 206 -11.01 -10.55 7.71
N LYS A 207 -10.28 -10.57 8.83
CA LYS A 207 -10.69 -11.26 10.06
C LYS A 207 -12.01 -10.69 10.58
N LEU A 208 -12.09 -9.36 10.66
CA LEU A 208 -13.26 -8.65 11.15
C LEU A 208 -14.51 -8.95 10.30
N VAL A 209 -14.38 -8.89 8.97
CA VAL A 209 -15.45 -9.23 8.03
C VAL A 209 -15.91 -10.67 8.23
N LYS A 210 -14.97 -11.62 8.32
CA LYS A 210 -15.29 -13.04 8.54
C LYS A 210 -16.00 -13.28 9.88
N GLU A 211 -15.61 -12.58 10.94
CA GLU A 211 -16.25 -12.70 12.25
C GLU A 211 -17.67 -12.12 12.24
N CYS A 212 -17.87 -10.97 11.59
CA CYS A 212 -19.20 -10.37 11.40
C CYS A 212 -20.12 -11.29 10.57
N GLU A 213 -19.64 -11.78 9.42
CA GLU A 213 -20.38 -12.71 8.57
C GLU A 213 -20.79 -13.96 9.37
N LYS A 214 -19.89 -14.54 10.18
CA LYS A 214 -20.23 -15.71 11.01
C LYS A 214 -21.28 -15.40 12.07
N ARG A 215 -21.22 -14.23 12.70
CA ARG A 215 -22.07 -13.86 13.83
C ARG A 215 -23.48 -13.44 13.39
N PHE A 216 -23.59 -12.80 12.23
CA PHE A 216 -24.83 -12.19 11.76
C PHE A 216 -25.42 -12.86 10.49
N ALA A 217 -24.79 -13.93 9.95
CA ALA A 217 -25.34 -14.71 8.83
C ALA A 217 -26.75 -15.28 9.08
N SER A 218 -27.15 -15.44 10.34
CA SER A 218 -28.50 -15.88 10.76
C SER A 218 -29.50 -14.74 10.92
N SER A 219 -29.06 -13.48 10.93
CA SER A 219 -29.89 -12.29 11.20
C SER A 219 -30.42 -11.62 9.92
N HIS A 220 -29.94 -12.01 8.75
CA HIS A 220 -30.31 -11.42 7.44
C HIS A 220 -31.36 -12.22 6.66
N LYS A 221 -32.06 -13.17 7.29
CA LYS A 221 -33.30 -13.74 6.74
C LYS A 221 -34.49 -12.92 7.25
N VAL A 222 -34.79 -11.81 6.57
CA VAL A 222 -36.10 -11.16 6.61
C VAL A 222 -36.57 -10.98 5.18
#